data_AF-A0A1Z8U1L3-F1
#
_entry.id   AF-A0A1Z8U1L3-F1
#
_cell.length_a   1.000
_cell.length_b   1.000
_cell.length_c   1.000
_cell.angle_alpha   90.00
_cell.angle_beta   90.00
_cell.angle_gamma   90.00
#
_symmetry.space_group_name_H-M   'P 1'
#
loop_
_entity.id
_entity.type
_entity.pdbx_description
1 polymer ?
#
loop_
_entity_poly.entity_id
_entity_poly.type
_entity_poly.pdbx_seq_one_letter_code
_entity_poly.pdbx_strand_id
1 'polypeptide(L)'
;MIVAYWQDNLDVLSDELISEFAGMSTKQTISALMKDKRYFSRFGGYSISRLSKEVEGVSGWKWLDWFGHFNEDNFPWIYHSGLGWLYVQGSSNEQVWFYMPAVGWLGTTEEIWKDMDSTSTYLWLYEQSGSRWVAYHLEQPSGNTFWDPQKKIFFKY
;
A
#
# COMPACT_ATOMS: atom_id res chain seq x y z
N MET A 1 -13.79 22.57 16.37
CA MET A 1 -12.36 22.23 16.32
C MET A 1 -12.05 21.04 15.42
N ILE A 2 -12.97 20.06 15.27
CA ILE A 2 -12.83 19.00 14.25
C ILE A 2 -12.89 19.57 12.83
N VAL A 3 -13.89 20.39 12.49
CA VAL A 3 -14.20 20.90 11.13
C VAL A 3 -13.01 21.52 10.38
N ALA A 4 -12.06 22.17 11.06
CA ALA A 4 -10.90 22.81 10.43
C ALA A 4 -9.90 21.82 9.79
N TYR A 5 -9.89 20.55 10.22
CA TYR A 5 -9.08 19.50 9.59
C TYR A 5 -9.72 18.92 8.31
N TRP A 6 -10.97 19.28 7.98
CA TRP A 6 -11.80 18.58 6.98
C TRP A 6 -12.12 19.42 5.74
N GLN A 7 -11.80 20.71 5.74
CA GLN A 7 -12.33 21.64 4.73
C GLN A 7 -11.85 21.39 3.30
N ASP A 8 -10.58 21.01 3.10
CA ASP A 8 -10.04 20.75 1.75
C ASP A 8 -10.26 19.30 1.27
N ASN A 9 -10.79 18.45 2.16
CA ASN A 9 -10.95 17.01 1.96
C ASN A 9 -12.35 16.55 2.41
N LEU A 10 -13.39 17.34 2.17
CA LEU A 10 -14.77 16.83 2.22
C LEU A 10 -15.19 16.58 0.78
N ASP A 11 -15.37 15.31 0.46
CA ASP A 11 -16.17 14.96 -0.71
C ASP A 11 -17.58 15.49 -0.43
N VAL A 12 -18.32 15.90 -1.46
CA VAL A 12 -19.63 16.52 -1.25
C VAL A 12 -20.49 15.52 -0.46
N LEU A 13 -20.99 15.94 0.71
CA LEU A 13 -21.97 15.17 1.49
C LEU A 13 -23.25 15.07 0.65
N SER A 14 -23.30 14.06 -0.22
CA SER A 14 -24.44 13.78 -1.08
C SER A 14 -25.51 13.02 -0.31
N ASP A 15 -26.77 13.18 -0.72
CA ASP A 15 -27.88 12.41 -0.14
C ASP A 15 -27.67 10.90 -0.32
N GLU A 16 -26.99 10.51 -1.41
CA GLU A 16 -26.61 9.13 -1.70
C GLU A 16 -25.62 8.60 -0.64
N LEU A 17 -24.59 9.38 -0.30
CA LEU A 17 -23.64 9.04 0.78
C LEU A 17 -24.32 8.98 2.14
N ILE A 18 -25.23 9.91 2.42
CA ILE A 18 -25.99 9.92 3.68
C ILE A 18 -26.87 8.67 3.76
N SER A 19 -27.52 8.30 2.66
CA SER A 19 -28.38 7.12 2.59
C SER A 19 -27.62 5.80 2.76
N GLU A 20 -26.34 5.75 2.36
CA GLU A 20 -25.46 4.59 2.54
C GLU A 20 -25.28 4.24 4.03
N PHE A 21 -25.12 5.25 4.89
CA PHE A 21 -24.92 5.05 6.33
C PHE A 21 -26.20 5.21 7.16
N ALA A 22 -27.30 5.66 6.53
CA ALA A 22 -28.58 5.87 7.21
C ALA A 22 -29.14 4.55 7.75
N GLY A 23 -29.47 4.53 9.05
CA GLY A 23 -30.04 3.35 9.71
C GLY A 23 -29.03 2.28 10.14
N MET A 24 -27.73 2.44 9.85
CA MET A 24 -26.70 1.58 10.41
C MET A 24 -26.53 1.82 11.92
N SER A 25 -26.24 0.77 12.69
CA SER A 25 -25.75 0.94 14.05
C SER A 25 -24.35 1.56 14.07
N THR A 26 -23.96 2.24 15.14
CA THR A 26 -22.63 2.86 15.28
C THR A 26 -21.49 1.90 14.92
N LYS A 27 -21.57 0.63 15.34
CA LYS A 27 -20.57 -0.39 15.04
C LYS A 27 -20.49 -0.70 13.53
N GLN A 28 -21.63 -0.79 12.86
CA GLN A 28 -21.68 -1.02 11.42
C GLN A 28 -21.18 0.19 10.64
N THR A 29 -21.55 1.41 11.06
CA THR A 29 -21.04 2.65 10.48
C THR A 29 -19.53 2.71 10.62
N ILE A 30 -18.95 2.47 11.81
CA ILE A 30 -17.50 2.43 12.00
C ILE A 30 -16.86 1.36 11.11
N SER A 31 -17.43 0.15 11.07
CA SER A 31 -16.90 -0.91 10.22
C SER A 31 -16.98 -0.58 8.72
N ALA A 32 -18.01 0.13 8.28
CA ALA A 32 -18.20 0.54 6.89
C ALA A 32 -17.23 1.67 6.54
N LEU A 33 -17.09 2.68 7.41
CA LEU A 33 -16.09 3.74 7.27
C LEU A 33 -14.67 3.18 7.23
N MET A 34 -14.33 2.20 8.07
CA MET A 34 -13.00 1.55 8.05
C MET A 34 -12.72 0.78 6.75
N LYS A 35 -13.75 0.37 6.01
CA LYS A 35 -13.64 -0.32 4.71
C LYS A 35 -13.72 0.64 3.53
N ASP A 36 -14.15 1.87 3.76
CA ASP A 36 -14.26 2.88 2.72
C ASP A 36 -12.87 3.44 2.38
N LYS A 37 -12.48 3.28 1.11
CA LYS A 37 -11.19 3.78 0.59
C LYS A 37 -10.99 5.28 0.84
N ARG A 38 -12.07 6.07 0.83
CA ARG A 38 -12.03 7.52 1.11
C ARG A 38 -11.60 7.78 2.55
N TYR A 39 -12.05 6.94 3.48
CA TYR A 39 -11.67 7.06 4.88
C TYR A 39 -10.23 6.58 5.10
N PHE A 40 -9.81 5.52 4.43
CA PHE A 40 -8.42 5.07 4.52
C PHE A 40 -7.45 6.12 3.95
N SER A 41 -7.70 6.62 2.74
CA SER A 41 -6.89 7.67 2.12
C SER A 41 -6.80 8.95 2.96
N ARG A 42 -7.83 9.25 3.78
CA ARG A 42 -7.93 10.49 4.56
C ARG A 42 -7.52 10.38 6.02
N PHE A 43 -7.76 9.23 6.67
CA PHE A 43 -7.58 9.05 8.12
C PHE A 43 -6.66 7.87 8.49
N GLY A 44 -6.38 6.97 7.54
CA GLY A 44 -5.42 5.86 7.70
C GLY A 44 -4.08 6.06 7.00
N GLY A 45 -3.93 7.18 6.27
CA GLY A 45 -2.86 7.45 5.28
C GLY A 45 -1.45 7.70 5.84
N TYR A 46 -0.94 6.77 6.64
CA TYR A 46 0.48 6.50 6.68
C TYR A 46 0.78 5.42 5.64
N SER A 47 2.00 5.38 5.09
CA SER A 47 2.48 4.40 4.09
C SER A 47 2.29 4.77 2.60
N ILE A 48 2.15 3.76 1.74
CA ILE A 48 2.26 3.82 0.28
C ILE A 48 1.22 4.71 -0.40
N SER A 49 -0.03 4.74 0.08
CA SER A 49 -1.14 5.41 -0.59
C SER A 49 -0.98 6.93 -0.62
N ARG A 50 -0.41 7.52 0.44
CA ARG A 50 -0.23 8.97 0.56
C ARG A 50 0.89 9.51 -0.34
N LEU A 51 1.93 8.71 -0.54
CA LEU A 51 3.10 9.10 -1.35
C LEU A 51 2.94 8.74 -2.83
N SER A 52 1.90 7.96 -3.15
CA SER A 52 1.65 7.47 -4.50
C SER A 52 0.94 8.48 -5.40
N LYS A 53 1.20 8.39 -6.70
CA LYS A 53 0.53 9.15 -7.76
C LYS A 53 -0.56 8.29 -8.38
N GLU A 54 -1.73 8.86 -8.66
CA GLU A 54 -2.77 8.14 -9.39
C GLU A 54 -2.35 7.89 -10.84
N VAL A 55 -2.71 6.73 -11.39
CA VAL A 55 -2.49 6.39 -12.79
C VAL A 55 -3.69 6.89 -13.60
N GLU A 56 -3.45 7.83 -14.50
CA GLU A 56 -4.51 8.42 -15.31
C GLU A 56 -5.26 7.37 -16.15
N GLY A 57 -6.59 7.44 -16.13
CA GLY A 57 -7.45 6.57 -16.93
C GLY A 57 -7.64 5.15 -16.38
N VAL A 58 -7.04 4.80 -15.24
CA VAL A 58 -7.18 3.46 -14.64
C VAL A 58 -7.56 3.57 -13.16
N SER A 59 -8.84 3.36 -12.86
CA SER A 59 -9.38 3.48 -11.49
C SER A 59 -8.62 2.64 -10.47
N GLY A 60 -8.29 3.25 -9.32
CA GLY A 60 -7.67 2.59 -8.17
C GLY A 60 -6.20 2.23 -8.35
N TRP A 61 -5.65 2.34 -9.57
CA TRP A 61 -4.24 2.13 -9.83
C TRP A 61 -3.41 3.35 -9.49
N LYS A 62 -2.29 3.10 -8.82
CA LYS A 62 -1.35 4.10 -8.38
C LYS A 62 0.08 3.66 -8.67
N TRP A 63 0.96 4.64 -8.72
CA TRP A 63 2.38 4.51 -8.96
C TRP A 63 3.19 5.10 -7.81
N LEU A 64 4.24 4.39 -7.40
CA LEU A 64 5.27 4.85 -6.50
C LEU A 64 6.63 4.55 -7.11
N ASP A 65 7.52 5.55 -7.12
CA ASP A 65 8.82 5.42 -7.77
C ASP A 65 9.66 4.25 -7.22
N TRP A 66 9.55 3.97 -5.92
CA TRP A 66 10.28 2.89 -5.26
C TRP A 66 9.54 1.56 -5.17
N PHE A 67 8.21 1.56 -5.31
CA PHE A 67 7.38 0.37 -5.09
C PHE A 67 6.89 -0.22 -6.40
N GLY A 68 6.50 0.62 -7.35
CA GLY A 68 5.92 0.20 -8.62
C GLY A 68 4.43 0.54 -8.74
N HIS A 69 3.77 -0.18 -9.64
CA HIS A 69 2.33 -0.06 -9.87
C HIS A 69 1.55 -0.97 -8.93
N PHE A 70 0.52 -0.44 -8.28
CA PHE A 70 -0.40 -1.22 -7.46
C PHE A 70 -1.82 -0.67 -7.56
N ASN A 71 -2.80 -1.55 -7.37
CA ASN A 71 -4.20 -1.17 -7.19
C ASN A 71 -4.56 -1.23 -5.70
N GLU A 72 -5.21 -0.19 -5.20
CA GLU A 72 -5.60 -0.06 -3.79
C GLU A 72 -7.11 -0.02 -3.55
N ASP A 73 -7.94 -0.45 -4.51
CA ASP A 73 -9.40 -0.43 -4.34
C ASP A 73 -9.88 -1.32 -3.18
N ASN A 74 -9.05 -2.25 -2.72
CA ASN A 74 -9.34 -3.18 -1.62
C ASN A 74 -8.48 -2.94 -0.38
N PHE A 75 -7.88 -1.75 -0.24
CA PHE A 75 -7.02 -1.41 0.89
C PHE A 75 -7.66 -1.83 2.24
N PRO A 76 -6.94 -2.47 3.18
CA PRO A 76 -5.49 -2.70 3.25
C PRO A 76 -4.92 -3.81 2.39
N TRP A 77 -5.75 -4.56 1.68
CA TRP A 77 -5.26 -5.48 0.65
C TRP A 77 -5.09 -4.74 -0.67
N ILE A 78 -3.87 -4.66 -1.15
CA ILE A 78 -3.55 -4.11 -2.46
C ILE A 78 -3.19 -5.23 -3.42
N TYR A 79 -3.35 -4.96 -4.72
CA TYR A 79 -2.81 -5.80 -5.77
C TYR A 79 -1.60 -5.11 -6.41
N HIS A 80 -0.39 -5.61 -6.16
CA HIS A 80 0.84 -5.10 -6.76
C HIS A 80 1.13 -5.83 -8.08
N SER A 81 1.50 -5.09 -9.14
CA SER A 81 1.64 -5.65 -10.49
C SER A 81 2.67 -6.79 -10.59
N GLY A 82 3.73 -6.74 -9.77
CA GLY A 82 4.77 -7.78 -9.75
C GLY A 82 4.67 -8.76 -8.57
N LEU A 83 4.03 -8.41 -7.46
CA LEU A 83 4.02 -9.21 -6.22
C LEU A 83 2.67 -9.89 -5.96
N GLY A 84 1.61 -9.48 -6.68
CA GLY A 84 0.25 -9.95 -6.44
C GLY A 84 -0.38 -9.32 -5.20
N TRP A 85 -1.19 -10.10 -4.47
CA TRP A 85 -1.93 -9.60 -3.31
C TRP A 85 -1.04 -9.40 -2.08
N LEU A 86 -1.09 -8.19 -1.53
CA LEU A 86 -0.33 -7.78 -0.35
C LEU A 86 -1.27 -7.13 0.66
N TYR A 87 -1.15 -7.50 1.94
CA TYR A 87 -1.75 -6.72 3.01
C TYR A 87 -0.74 -5.69 3.49
N VAL A 88 -1.14 -4.42 3.49
CA VAL A 88 -0.28 -3.30 3.86
C VAL A 88 -0.51 -2.93 5.32
N GLN A 89 0.59 -2.86 6.06
CA GLN A 89 0.63 -2.31 7.41
C GLN A 89 1.76 -1.29 7.49
N GLY A 90 1.44 0.00 7.41
CA GLY A 90 2.39 1.07 7.70
C GLY A 90 1.82 2.00 8.76
N SER A 91 2.43 2.00 9.94
CA SER A 91 2.04 2.86 11.06
C SER A 91 2.63 4.27 10.95
N SER A 92 3.55 4.52 10.02
CA SER A 92 4.17 5.82 9.77
C SER A 92 4.60 5.97 8.31
N ASN A 93 5.15 7.14 7.96
CA ASN A 93 5.78 7.36 6.65
C ASN A 93 7.22 6.81 6.59
N GLU A 94 7.79 6.40 7.72
CA GLU A 94 9.18 5.90 7.76
C GLU A 94 9.30 4.39 7.60
N GLN A 95 8.21 3.63 7.78
CA GLN A 95 8.22 2.16 7.70
C GLN A 95 6.92 1.60 7.13
N VAL A 96 7.05 0.57 6.30
CA VAL A 96 5.92 -0.24 5.84
C VAL A 96 6.25 -1.72 5.89
N TRP A 97 5.25 -2.50 6.27
CA TRP A 97 5.24 -3.94 6.21
C TRP A 97 4.18 -4.44 5.22
N PHE A 98 4.55 -5.44 4.45
CA PHE A 98 3.70 -6.14 3.51
C PHE A 98 3.58 -7.59 3.95
N TYR A 99 2.36 -8.05 4.15
CA TYR A 99 2.11 -9.48 4.33
C TYR A 99 1.74 -10.11 2.99
N MET A 100 2.56 -11.06 2.57
CA MET A 100 2.33 -11.93 1.42
C MET A 100 1.91 -13.31 1.90
N PRO A 101 0.76 -13.87 1.46
CA PRO A 101 0.33 -15.20 1.90
C PRO A 101 1.37 -16.31 1.70
N ALA A 102 2.17 -16.24 0.63
CA ALA A 102 3.20 -17.22 0.32
C ALA A 102 4.50 -17.08 1.15
N VAL A 103 4.70 -15.94 1.83
CA VAL A 103 6.01 -15.57 2.42
C VAL A 103 5.92 -15.23 3.91
N GLY A 104 4.84 -14.55 4.30
CA GLY A 104 4.74 -13.84 5.57
C GLY A 104 5.04 -12.35 5.40
N TRP A 105 5.63 -11.76 6.45
CA TRP A 105 5.89 -10.33 6.53
C TRP A 105 7.22 -9.94 5.87
N LEU A 106 7.15 -8.97 4.96
CA LEU A 106 8.25 -8.28 4.31
C LEU A 106 8.23 -6.81 4.73
N GLY A 107 9.31 -6.28 5.28
CA GLY A 107 9.39 -4.90 5.76
C GLY A 107 10.38 -4.06 4.97
N THR A 108 10.15 -2.77 4.89
CA THR A 108 11.14 -1.80 4.37
C THR A 108 11.00 -0.46 5.09
N THR A 109 11.99 0.42 4.95
CA THR A 109 12.04 1.73 5.62
C THR A 109 12.36 2.87 4.67
N GLU A 110 12.02 4.10 5.05
CA GLU A 110 12.28 5.31 4.26
C GLU A 110 13.75 5.48 3.92
N GLU A 111 14.65 5.08 4.83
CA GLU A 111 16.08 5.06 4.54
C GLU A 111 16.46 4.24 3.30
N ILE A 112 15.69 3.18 2.99
CA ILE A 112 15.90 2.33 1.81
C ILE A 112 15.33 2.99 0.56
N TRP A 113 14.12 3.55 0.63
CA TRP A 113 13.40 4.00 -0.56
C TRP A 113 13.48 5.50 -0.86
N LYS A 114 13.92 6.35 0.07
CA LYS A 114 13.94 7.82 -0.11
C LYS A 114 14.77 8.30 -1.30
N ASP A 115 15.82 7.55 -1.64
CA ASP A 115 16.76 7.87 -2.73
C ASP A 115 16.46 7.04 -3.99
N MET A 116 15.39 6.24 -3.99
CA MET A 116 14.97 5.45 -5.15
C MET A 116 14.15 6.29 -6.13
N ASP A 117 14.26 5.94 -7.39
CA ASP A 117 13.56 6.58 -8.51
C ASP A 117 13.13 5.54 -9.55
N SER A 118 12.56 6.00 -10.67
CA SER A 118 12.13 5.14 -11.78
C SER A 118 13.23 4.30 -12.44
N THR A 119 14.51 4.57 -12.15
CA THR A 119 15.67 3.82 -12.67
C THR A 119 16.17 2.76 -11.69
N SER A 120 15.64 2.75 -10.47
CA SER A 120 16.01 1.77 -9.45
C SER A 120 15.56 0.37 -9.86
N THR A 121 16.49 -0.59 -9.81
CA THR A 121 16.27 -1.95 -10.31
C THR A 121 15.73 -2.90 -9.23
N TYR A 122 15.96 -2.58 -7.96
CA TYR A 122 15.53 -3.43 -6.84
C TYR A 122 15.10 -2.63 -5.62
N LEU A 123 14.20 -3.23 -4.84
CA LEU A 123 13.80 -2.77 -3.51
C LEU A 123 14.29 -3.77 -2.46
N TRP A 124 15.02 -3.30 -1.46
CA TRP A 124 15.40 -4.13 -0.33
C TRP A 124 14.22 -4.32 0.62
N LEU A 125 13.94 -5.58 0.94
CA LEU A 125 12.89 -6.03 1.85
C LEU A 125 13.48 -6.95 2.92
N TYR A 126 13.09 -6.74 4.16
CA TYR A 126 13.43 -7.62 5.28
C TYR A 126 12.36 -8.70 5.42
N GLU A 127 12.73 -9.96 5.20
CA GLU A 127 11.86 -11.11 5.40
C GLU A 127 11.87 -11.53 6.87
N GLN A 128 10.74 -11.37 7.55
CA GLN A 128 10.63 -11.67 8.98
C GLN A 128 10.81 -13.17 9.28
N SER A 129 10.16 -14.04 8.51
CA SER A 129 10.19 -15.50 8.69
C SER A 129 11.60 -16.08 8.53
N GLY A 130 12.34 -15.61 7.51
CA GLY A 130 13.73 -15.99 7.26
C GLY A 130 14.77 -15.18 8.03
N SER A 131 14.36 -14.11 8.72
CA SER A 131 15.25 -13.15 9.40
C SER A 131 16.42 -12.70 8.52
N ARG A 132 16.13 -12.34 7.26
CA ARG A 132 17.13 -12.01 6.24
C ARG A 132 16.65 -10.88 5.35
N TRP A 133 17.60 -10.18 4.73
CA TRP A 133 17.32 -9.23 3.67
C TRP A 133 17.25 -9.92 2.31
N VAL A 134 16.26 -9.56 1.51
CA VAL A 134 16.06 -10.01 0.14
C VAL A 134 15.84 -8.78 -0.74
N ALA A 135 16.35 -8.79 -1.97
CA ALA A 135 16.12 -7.69 -2.92
C ALA A 135 15.03 -8.11 -3.91
N TYR A 136 13.89 -7.43 -3.87
CA TYR A 136 12.81 -7.59 -4.84
C TYR A 136 13.16 -6.86 -6.14
N HIS A 137 13.07 -7.53 -7.29
CA HIS A 137 13.38 -6.94 -8.58
C HIS A 137 12.19 -6.13 -9.13
N LEU A 138 12.42 -4.85 -9.46
CA LEU A 138 11.35 -3.92 -9.88
C LEU A 138 11.01 -4.02 -11.38
N GLU A 139 11.88 -4.60 -12.21
CA GLU A 139 11.67 -4.63 -13.66
C GLU A 139 10.50 -5.53 -14.09
N GLN A 140 9.54 -4.92 -14.80
CA GLN A 140 8.50 -5.60 -15.56
C GLN A 140 9.10 -6.19 -16.85
N PRO A 141 8.69 -7.39 -17.30
CA PRO A 141 7.46 -8.11 -16.95
C PRO A 141 7.68 -9.27 -15.96
N SER A 142 8.85 -9.39 -15.35
CA SER A 142 9.24 -10.57 -14.55
C SER A 142 8.92 -10.41 -13.06
N GLY A 143 7.64 -10.58 -12.75
CA GLY A 143 7.10 -10.62 -11.39
C GLY A 143 7.78 -11.58 -10.41
N ASN A 144 7.53 -11.29 -9.13
CA ASN A 144 7.83 -12.04 -7.91
C ASN A 144 9.26 -12.62 -7.83
N THR A 145 10.24 -11.92 -8.42
CA THR A 145 11.64 -12.36 -8.42
C THR A 145 12.42 -11.63 -7.33
N PHE A 146 13.15 -12.40 -6.54
CA PHE A 146 13.96 -11.91 -5.43
C PHE A 146 15.40 -12.38 -5.57
N TRP A 147 16.32 -11.61 -5.01
CA TRP A 147 17.72 -11.95 -4.88
C TRP A 147 18.09 -12.17 -3.41
N ASP A 148 18.70 -13.31 -3.11
CA ASP A 148 19.26 -13.61 -1.79
C ASP A 148 20.77 -13.25 -1.79
N PRO A 149 21.20 -12.23 -1.04
CA PRO A 149 22.61 -11.80 -1.01
C PRO A 149 23.54 -12.81 -0.33
N GLN A 150 23.03 -13.65 0.58
CA GLN A 150 23.84 -14.65 1.30
C GLN A 150 24.11 -15.85 0.40
N LYS A 151 23.07 -16.32 -0.30
CA LYS A 151 23.16 -17.48 -1.20
C LYS A 151 23.66 -17.11 -2.60
N LYS A 152 23.58 -15.82 -2.97
CA LYS A 152 23.88 -15.29 -4.30
C LYS A 152 23.07 -15.97 -5.39
N ILE A 153 21.76 -16.13 -5.15
CA ILE A 153 20.83 -16.75 -6.11
C ILE A 153 19.57 -15.89 -6.27
N PHE A 154 19.00 -15.94 -7.48
CA PHE A 154 17.64 -15.49 -7.72
C PHE A 154 16.65 -16.59 -7.34
N PHE A 155 15.51 -16.20 -6.81
CA PHE A 155 14.44 -17.12 -6.45
C PHE A 155 13.06 -16.45 -6.58
N LYS A 156 12.02 -17.27 -6.52
CA LYS A 156 10.62 -16.86 -6.39
C LYS A 156 10.04 -17.59 -5.19
N TYR A 157 9.12 -16.96 -4.49
CA TYR A 157 8.36 -17.61 -3.42
C TYR A 157 7.27 -18.52 -3.99
#